data_AF-X1ACS2-F1
#
_entry.id   AF-X1ACS2-F1
#
_cell.length_a   1.000
_cell.length_b   1.000
_cell.length_c   1.000
_cell.angle_alpha   90.00
_cell.angle_beta   90.00
_cell.angle_gamma   90.00
#
_symmetry.space_group_name_H-M   'P 1'
#
loop_
_entity.id
_entity.type
_entity.pdbx_description
1 polymer ?
#
loop_
_entity_poly.entity_id
_entity_poly.type
_entity_poly.pdbx_seq_one_letter_code
_entity_poly.pdbx_strand_id
1 'polypeptide(L)'
;PGLILAYTNSIEELARFIQAHHLSVYSPLVIMTAAGVLYPEVKAKIEEVFHTTVFNRYGSREVSDMACSCEKDEGLHLIPAVNYLEIVDDEGRQVKPGIPGNIIVTLLTNYTMPLIRYQIGDIGVLSDKDCSCGRGLPLLEKVKGRIRSVFRNKQGDLIDGGIFIRLFYFRENIKQFQVIQEWFC
;
A
#
# COMPACT_ATOMS: atom_id res chain seq x y z
N PRO A 1 -6.84 20.90 12.46
CA PRO A 1 -5.58 20.94 11.65
C PRO A 1 -5.93 20.85 10.16
N GLY A 2 -5.13 21.43 9.26
CA GLY A 2 -5.41 21.34 7.82
C GLY A 2 -5.10 19.97 7.23
N LEU A 3 -4.01 19.33 7.64
CA LEU A 3 -3.56 18.01 7.16
C LEU A 3 -3.28 17.10 8.35
N ILE A 4 -3.63 15.83 8.23
CA ILE A 4 -3.16 14.75 9.12
C ILE A 4 -2.29 13.79 8.29
N LEU A 5 -1.06 13.57 8.76
CA LEU A 5 -0.18 12.51 8.27
C LEU A 5 -0.13 11.41 9.32
N ALA A 6 -0.50 10.18 8.94
CA ALA A 6 -0.59 9.09 9.90
C ALA A 6 -0.24 7.74 9.26
N TYR A 7 0.15 6.79 10.11
CA TYR A 7 0.16 5.39 9.70
C TYR A 7 -1.27 4.88 9.59
N THR A 8 -1.52 4.02 8.59
CA THR A 8 -2.86 3.48 8.30
C THR A 8 -3.51 2.89 9.56
N ASN A 9 -2.81 2.02 10.29
CA ASN A 9 -3.36 1.40 11.49
C ASN A 9 -3.63 2.43 12.60
N SER A 10 -2.78 3.45 12.77
CA SER A 10 -2.96 4.44 13.84
C SER A 10 -4.19 5.32 13.61
N ILE A 11 -4.42 5.77 12.39
CA ILE A 11 -5.61 6.57 12.07
C ILE A 11 -6.87 5.71 12.07
N GLU A 12 -6.77 4.44 11.70
CA GLU A 12 -7.88 3.49 11.80
C GLU A 12 -8.29 3.25 13.26
N GLU A 13 -7.34 3.00 14.16
CA GLU A 13 -7.63 2.82 15.59
C GLU A 13 -8.26 4.09 16.19
N LEU A 14 -7.77 5.27 15.80
CA LEU A 14 -8.38 6.53 16.20
C LEU A 14 -9.80 6.66 15.66
N ALA A 15 -10.05 6.29 14.41
CA ALA A 15 -11.37 6.32 13.80
C ALA A 15 -12.35 5.39 14.55
N ARG A 16 -11.91 4.17 14.88
CA ARG A 16 -12.68 3.20 15.68
C ARG A 16 -13.02 3.76 17.06
N PHE A 17 -12.06 4.38 17.72
CA PHE A 17 -12.27 5.00 19.03
C PHE A 17 -13.31 6.13 18.98
N ILE A 18 -13.18 7.05 18.02
CA ILE A 18 -14.13 8.16 17.83
C ILE A 18 -15.55 7.62 17.60
N GLN A 19 -15.70 6.62 16.73
CA GLN A 19 -16.98 5.99 16.42
C GLN A 19 -17.59 5.29 17.64
N ALA A 20 -16.81 4.48 18.36
CA ALA A 20 -17.29 3.75 19.54
C ALA A 20 -17.76 4.68 20.68
N HIS A 21 -17.10 5.83 20.82
CA HIS A 21 -17.41 6.83 21.85
C HIS A 21 -18.33 7.95 21.39
N HIS A 22 -18.84 7.89 20.15
CA HIS A 22 -19.74 8.89 19.56
C HIS A 22 -19.18 10.32 19.67
N LEU A 23 -17.88 10.48 19.47
CA LEU A 23 -17.20 11.77 19.61
C LEU A 23 -17.37 12.59 18.35
N SER A 24 -17.68 13.88 18.49
CA SER A 24 -17.59 14.84 17.39
C SER A 24 -16.14 15.31 17.28
N VAL A 25 -15.59 15.23 16.06
CA VAL A 25 -14.22 15.68 15.77
C VAL A 25 -14.21 16.70 14.65
N TYR A 26 -13.20 17.57 14.66
CA TYR A 26 -12.98 18.52 13.57
C TYR A 26 -12.53 17.78 12.30
N SER A 27 -13.16 18.08 11.17
CA SER A 27 -12.79 17.56 9.86
C SER A 27 -11.55 18.26 9.30
N PRO A 28 -10.40 17.56 9.16
CA PRO A 28 -9.25 18.14 8.48
C PRO A 28 -9.53 18.30 6.98
N LEU A 29 -8.75 19.15 6.29
CA LEU A 29 -8.90 19.32 4.85
C LEU A 29 -8.53 18.05 4.08
N VAL A 30 -7.56 17.29 4.61
CA VAL A 30 -7.09 16.05 4.00
C VAL A 30 -6.39 15.16 5.03
N ILE A 31 -6.52 13.85 4.85
CA ILE A 31 -5.73 12.83 5.55
C ILE A 31 -4.85 12.13 4.53
N MET A 32 -3.57 11.92 4.86
CA MET A 32 -2.67 11.11 4.05
C MET A 32 -2.06 10.01 4.91
N THR A 33 -2.18 8.78 4.41
CA THR A 33 -1.77 7.56 5.09
C THR A 33 -0.52 6.96 4.45
N ALA A 34 0.27 6.25 5.25
CA ALA A 34 1.45 5.51 4.81
C ALA A 34 1.75 4.32 5.72
N ALA A 35 2.81 3.58 5.39
CA ALA A 35 3.40 2.51 6.21
C ALA A 35 2.49 1.31 6.54
N GLY A 36 1.37 1.17 5.84
CA GLY A 36 0.47 0.02 5.92
C GLY A 36 -0.37 -0.07 4.65
N VAL A 37 -0.95 -1.25 4.40
CA VAL A 37 -1.88 -1.42 3.29
C VAL A 37 -3.18 -0.70 3.64
N LEU A 38 -3.53 0.35 2.89
CA LEU A 38 -4.82 1.02 3.01
C LEU A 38 -5.88 0.24 2.23
N TYR A 39 -6.60 -0.64 2.93
CA TYR A 39 -7.71 -1.36 2.33
C TYR A 39 -8.92 -0.44 2.11
N PRO A 40 -9.76 -0.68 1.08
CA PRO A 40 -10.92 0.17 0.78
C PRO A 40 -11.88 0.35 1.96
N GLU A 41 -12.10 -0.69 2.76
CA GLU A 41 -12.99 -0.64 3.92
C GLU A 41 -12.40 0.20 5.07
N VAL A 42 -11.07 0.14 5.24
CA VAL A 42 -10.34 0.96 6.21
C VAL A 42 -10.41 2.42 5.79
N LYS A 43 -10.16 2.70 4.51
CA LYS A 43 -10.28 4.03 3.93
C LYS A 43 -11.69 4.60 4.16
N ALA A 44 -12.73 3.87 3.74
CA ALA A 44 -14.11 4.30 3.88
C ALA A 44 -14.48 4.63 5.33
N LYS A 45 -14.02 3.83 6.30
CA LYS A 45 -14.25 4.13 7.72
C LYS A 45 -13.57 5.41 8.18
N ILE A 46 -12.33 5.65 7.77
CA ILE A 46 -11.62 6.89 8.12
C ILE A 46 -12.33 8.10 7.48
N GLU A 47 -12.74 7.98 6.21
CA GLU A 47 -13.48 9.05 5.51
C GLU A 47 -14.84 9.33 6.16
N GLU A 48 -15.56 8.29 6.60
CA GLU A 48 -16.82 8.41 7.33
C GLU A 48 -16.65 9.17 8.66
N VAL A 49 -15.63 8.80 9.45
CA VAL A 49 -15.42 9.35 10.79
C VAL A 49 -14.89 10.79 10.76
N PHE A 50 -13.98 11.10 9.84
CA PHE A 50 -13.36 12.42 9.76
C PHE A 50 -14.03 13.35 8.75
N HIS A 51 -14.97 12.86 7.95
CA HIS A 51 -15.66 13.59 6.88
C HIS A 51 -14.69 14.31 5.93
N THR A 52 -13.64 13.59 5.50
CA THR A 52 -12.62 14.13 4.60
C THR A 52 -12.09 13.04 3.68
N THR A 53 -11.42 13.44 2.60
CA THR A 53 -10.75 12.50 1.68
C THR A 53 -9.47 11.96 2.28
N VAL A 54 -9.25 10.65 2.10
CA VAL A 54 -8.04 9.95 2.52
C VAL A 54 -7.21 9.57 1.30
N PHE A 55 -5.95 10.03 1.27
CA PHE A 55 -4.97 9.65 0.26
C PHE A 55 -4.01 8.60 0.82
N ASN A 56 -3.46 7.79 -0.08
CA ASN A 56 -2.48 6.76 0.23
C ASN A 56 -1.12 7.11 -0.39
N ARG A 57 -0.05 6.84 0.36
CA ARG A 57 1.33 7.12 -0.02
C ARG A 57 2.16 5.87 0.20
N TYR A 58 2.83 5.42 -0.85
CA TYR A 58 3.77 4.31 -0.81
C TYR A 58 5.20 4.84 -0.86
N GLY A 59 5.99 4.45 0.13
CA GLY A 59 7.35 4.94 0.34
C GLY A 59 8.08 4.08 1.38
N SER A 60 9.38 4.32 1.52
CA SER A 60 10.16 3.75 2.62
C SER A 60 11.15 4.75 3.19
N ARG A 61 11.84 4.35 4.25
CA ARG A 61 12.87 5.20 4.89
C ARG A 61 14.09 5.36 4.00
N GLU A 62 14.40 4.36 3.20
CA GLU A 62 15.57 4.28 2.34
C GLU A 62 15.39 5.08 1.04
N VAL A 63 14.19 5.05 0.46
CA VAL A 63 13.93 5.61 -0.88
C VAL A 63 12.88 6.72 -0.94
N SER A 64 12.45 7.24 0.21
CA SER A 64 11.41 8.27 0.32
C SER A 64 10.12 7.84 -0.37
N ASP A 65 9.35 8.79 -0.89
CA ASP A 65 8.14 8.54 -1.66
C ASP A 65 8.38 7.95 -3.02
N MET A 66 7.68 6.86 -3.28
CA MET A 66 7.65 6.17 -4.56
C MET A 66 6.36 6.46 -5.33
N ALA A 67 5.21 6.45 -4.64
CA ALA A 67 3.92 6.62 -5.28
C ALA A 67 2.85 7.24 -4.37
N CYS A 68 1.86 7.93 -4.94
CA CYS A 68 0.77 8.55 -4.20
C CYS A 68 -0.57 8.41 -4.94
N SER A 69 -1.66 8.15 -4.22
CA SER A 69 -3.01 8.16 -4.81
C SER A 69 -3.43 9.56 -5.21
N CYS A 70 -4.43 9.63 -6.08
CA CYS A 70 -5.07 10.87 -6.49
C CYS A 70 -6.57 10.85 -6.20
N GLU A 71 -7.26 11.93 -6.56
CA GLU A 71 -8.70 12.11 -6.35
C GLU A 71 -9.58 11.09 -7.09
N LYS A 72 -9.03 10.38 -8.08
CA LYS A 72 -9.72 9.30 -8.80
C LYS A 72 -9.57 7.95 -8.11
N ASP A 73 -8.57 7.79 -7.25
CA ASP A 73 -8.31 6.56 -6.49
C ASP A 73 -8.19 5.28 -7.34
N GLU A 74 -7.73 5.40 -8.59
CA GLU A 74 -7.58 4.28 -9.53
C GLU A 74 -6.25 3.51 -9.34
N GLY A 75 -5.39 4.00 -8.44
CA GLY A 75 -4.07 3.45 -8.12
C GLY A 75 -3.16 4.51 -7.49
N LEU A 76 -1.86 4.22 -7.40
CA LEU A 76 -0.85 5.16 -6.90
C LEU A 76 0.03 5.65 -8.06
N HIS A 77 0.03 6.95 -8.33
CA HIS A 77 0.92 7.53 -9.32
C HIS A 77 2.37 7.45 -8.86
N LEU A 78 3.24 6.89 -9.69
CA LEU A 78 4.67 6.90 -9.43
C LEU A 78 5.22 8.34 -9.45
N ILE A 79 6.32 8.56 -8.75
CA ILE A 79 7.02 9.85 -8.69
C ILE A 79 8.38 9.74 -9.43
N PRO A 80 8.38 9.74 -10.77
CA PRO A 80 9.58 9.51 -11.57
C PRO A 80 10.66 10.58 -11.39
N ALA A 81 10.29 11.75 -10.86
CA ALA A 81 11.23 12.82 -10.53
C ALA A 81 12.16 12.48 -9.35
N VAL A 82 11.78 11.51 -8.50
CA VAL A 82 12.53 11.15 -7.29
C VAL A 82 13.14 9.77 -7.40
N ASN A 83 12.44 8.83 -8.03
CA ASN A 83 12.85 7.44 -8.12
C ASN A 83 12.44 6.81 -9.46
N TYR A 84 13.19 5.80 -9.87
CA TYR A 84 12.82 4.88 -10.94
C TYR A 84 12.41 3.55 -10.32
N LEU A 85 11.15 3.14 -10.53
CA LEU A 85 10.57 1.94 -9.97
C LEU A 85 10.33 0.91 -11.08
N GLU A 86 10.71 -0.33 -10.80
CA GLU A 86 10.54 -1.48 -11.67
C GLU A 86 9.81 -2.60 -10.93
N ILE A 87 9.06 -3.42 -11.66
CA ILE A 87 8.52 -4.69 -11.18
C ILE A 87 9.23 -5.80 -11.93
N VAL A 88 9.88 -6.72 -11.19
CA VAL A 88 10.71 -7.78 -11.78
C VAL A 88 10.30 -9.18 -11.32
N ASP A 89 10.59 -10.18 -12.15
CA ASP A 89 10.48 -11.60 -11.78
C ASP A 89 11.61 -12.02 -10.82
N ASP A 90 11.64 -13.31 -10.46
CA ASP A 90 12.65 -13.86 -9.55
C ASP A 90 14.05 -13.90 -10.21
N GLU A 91 14.14 -13.81 -11.54
CA GLU A 91 15.38 -13.68 -12.28
C GLU A 91 15.82 -12.21 -12.48
N GLY A 92 15.07 -11.25 -11.93
CA GLY A 92 15.39 -9.82 -11.99
C GLY A 92 15.05 -9.13 -13.31
N ARG A 93 14.25 -9.77 -14.18
CA ARG A 93 13.79 -9.22 -15.46
C ARG A 93 12.45 -8.50 -15.26
N GLN A 94 12.27 -7.36 -15.94
CA GLN A 94 11.01 -6.62 -15.86
C GLN A 94 9.84 -7.46 -16.36
N VAL A 95 8.76 -7.49 -15.57
CA VAL A 95 7.51 -8.13 -15.97
C VAL A 95 6.61 -7.14 -16.72
N LYS A 96 5.67 -7.66 -17.51
CA LYS A 96 4.66 -6.84 -18.17
C LYS A 96 3.72 -6.20 -17.13
N PRO A 97 3.13 -5.03 -17.42
CA PRO A 97 2.03 -4.50 -16.61
C PRO A 97 0.93 -5.53 -16.35
N GLY A 98 0.29 -5.46 -15.18
CA GLY A 98 -0.69 -6.43 -14.69
C GLY A 98 -0.09 -7.69 -14.06
N ILE A 99 1.19 -7.98 -14.28
CA ILE A 99 1.88 -9.14 -13.69
C ILE A 99 2.53 -8.72 -12.36
N PRO A 100 2.29 -9.45 -11.25
CA PRO A 100 2.94 -9.18 -9.99
C PRO A 100 4.42 -9.57 -10.02
N GLY A 101 5.25 -8.80 -9.31
CA GLY A 101 6.66 -9.09 -9.13
C GLY A 101 7.31 -8.28 -8.01
N ASN A 102 8.61 -8.46 -7.84
CA ASN A 102 9.41 -7.76 -6.84
C ASN A 102 9.55 -6.27 -7.19
N ILE A 103 9.31 -5.38 -6.23
CA ILE A 103 9.55 -3.95 -6.40
C ILE A 103 11.05 -3.67 -6.28
N ILE A 104 11.62 -3.14 -7.35
CA ILE A 104 13.00 -2.65 -7.43
C ILE A 104 12.96 -1.13 -7.58
N VAL A 105 13.80 -0.42 -6.83
CA VAL A 105 13.90 1.04 -6.89
C VAL A 105 15.32 1.53 -7.08
N THR A 106 15.46 2.53 -7.94
CA THR A 106 16.65 3.38 -8.02
C THR A 106 16.29 4.79 -7.55
N LEU A 107 16.94 5.27 -6.49
CA LEU A 107 16.74 6.61 -5.94
C LEU A 107 17.61 7.62 -6.70
N LEU A 108 17.00 8.63 -7.32
CA LEU A 108 17.67 9.55 -8.26
C LEU A 108 18.15 10.84 -7.59
N THR A 109 17.75 11.10 -6.35
CA THR A 109 17.95 12.39 -5.68
C THR A 109 18.87 12.34 -4.46
N ASN A 110 19.29 11.16 -4.01
CA ASN A 110 20.19 11.00 -2.87
C ASN A 110 21.63 10.68 -3.31
N TYR A 111 22.44 11.72 -3.40
CA TYR A 111 23.85 11.60 -3.79
C TYR A 111 24.76 11.12 -2.64
N THR A 112 24.28 11.14 -1.39
CA THR A 112 25.06 10.69 -0.23
C THR A 112 25.00 9.19 -0.04
N MET A 113 23.83 8.59 -0.27
CA MET A 113 23.60 7.15 -0.22
C MET A 113 22.84 6.72 -1.48
N PRO A 114 23.53 6.58 -2.63
CA PRO A 114 22.89 6.18 -3.86
C PRO A 114 22.41 4.73 -3.75
N LEU A 115 21.12 4.51 -3.97
CA LEU A 115 20.52 3.19 -4.03
C LEU A 115 20.12 2.93 -5.48
N ILE A 116 20.80 1.98 -6.12
CA ILE A 116 20.57 1.61 -7.52
C ILE A 116 20.05 0.17 -7.56
N ARG A 117 18.90 -0.02 -8.20
CA ARG A 117 18.18 -1.29 -8.27
C ARG A 117 18.05 -2.00 -6.91
N TYR A 118 17.72 -1.24 -5.88
CA TYR A 118 17.49 -1.75 -4.53
C TYR A 118 16.17 -2.53 -4.47
N GLN A 119 16.22 -3.79 -4.06
CA GLN A 119 15.04 -4.61 -3.84
C GLN A 119 14.44 -4.28 -2.47
N ILE A 120 13.27 -3.63 -2.47
CA ILE A 120 12.66 -3.10 -1.24
C ILE A 120 12.04 -4.21 -0.36
N GLY A 121 11.78 -5.37 -0.97
CA GLY A 121 11.19 -6.53 -0.31
C GLY A 121 9.67 -6.57 -0.32
N ASP A 122 9.03 -5.77 -1.17
CA ASP A 122 7.58 -5.74 -1.39
C ASP A 122 7.21 -6.25 -2.79
N ILE A 123 5.98 -6.74 -2.95
CA ILE A 123 5.40 -7.18 -4.23
C ILE A 123 4.47 -6.09 -4.77
N GLY A 124 4.66 -5.71 -6.03
CA GLY A 124 3.89 -4.68 -6.71
C GLY A 124 3.30 -5.16 -8.03
N VAL A 125 2.31 -4.42 -8.52
CA VAL A 125 1.72 -4.59 -9.85
C VAL A 125 1.62 -3.22 -10.51
N LEU A 126 2.30 -3.04 -11.64
CA LEU A 126 2.12 -1.84 -12.49
C LEU A 126 0.84 -1.98 -13.31
N SER A 127 0.14 -0.88 -13.50
CA SER A 127 -1.01 -0.81 -14.41
C SER A 127 -0.57 -0.58 -15.84
N ASP A 128 -1.34 -1.10 -16.80
CA ASP A 128 -1.29 -0.74 -18.22
C ASP A 128 -2.23 0.44 -18.56
N LYS A 129 -2.94 0.98 -17.57
CA LYS A 129 -3.93 2.04 -17.75
C LYS A 129 -3.39 3.39 -17.33
N ASP A 130 -3.82 4.41 -18.08
CA ASP A 130 -3.72 5.79 -17.64
C ASP A 130 -4.84 6.10 -16.66
N CYS A 131 -4.51 6.86 -15.62
CA CYS A 131 -5.51 7.33 -14.68
C CYS A 131 -6.38 8.43 -15.33
N SER A 132 -7.68 8.39 -15.06
CA SER A 132 -8.66 9.38 -15.53
C SER A 132 -8.44 10.80 -14.98
N CYS A 133 -7.47 11.00 -14.08
CA CYS A 133 -7.06 12.32 -13.61
C CYS A 133 -6.27 13.14 -14.66
N GLY A 134 -5.73 12.49 -15.69
CA GLY A 134 -5.00 13.16 -16.78
C GLY A 134 -3.53 13.53 -16.47
N ARG A 135 -2.97 13.10 -15.33
CA ARG A 135 -1.55 13.38 -14.98
C ARG A 135 -0.54 12.70 -15.93
N GLY A 136 -0.93 11.62 -16.61
CA GLY A 136 -0.05 10.86 -17.51
C GLY A 136 1.16 10.20 -16.83
N LEU A 137 1.16 10.10 -15.49
CA LEU A 137 2.21 9.42 -14.73
C LEU A 137 1.90 7.93 -14.64
N PRO A 138 2.92 7.04 -14.73
CA PRO A 138 2.72 5.61 -14.55
C PRO A 138 2.01 5.29 -13.23
N LEU A 139 1.21 4.23 -13.24
CA LEU A 139 0.35 3.87 -12.11
C LEU A 139 0.78 2.54 -11.51
N LEU A 140 1.00 2.53 -10.20
CA LEU A 140 1.10 1.33 -9.41
C LEU A 140 -0.30 0.93 -8.97
N GLU A 141 -0.84 -0.15 -9.54
CA GLU A 141 -2.20 -0.60 -9.28
C GLU A 141 -2.34 -1.12 -7.85
N LYS A 142 -1.37 -1.94 -7.40
CA LYS A 142 -1.40 -2.59 -6.09
C LYS A 142 0.00 -2.76 -5.52
N VAL A 143 0.09 -2.60 -4.20
CA VAL A 143 1.18 -3.11 -3.36
C VAL A 143 0.59 -4.25 -2.53
N LYS A 144 1.05 -5.48 -2.79
CA LYS A 144 0.57 -6.73 -2.15
C LYS A 144 1.24 -7.00 -0.78
N GLY A 145 2.05 -6.06 -0.30
CA GLY A 145 2.82 -6.18 0.93
C GLY A 145 4.17 -6.87 0.73
N ARG A 146 4.75 -7.34 1.83
CA ARG A 146 6.11 -7.89 1.88
C ARG A 146 6.19 -9.28 1.26
N ILE A 147 7.29 -9.58 0.57
CA ILE A 147 7.61 -10.92 0.04
C ILE A 147 7.54 -11.99 1.16
N ARG A 148 7.89 -11.64 2.39
CA ARG A 148 7.85 -12.56 3.55
C ARG A 148 6.45 -12.82 4.10
N SER A 149 5.42 -12.15 3.57
CA SER A 149 4.03 -12.28 3.99
C SER A 149 3.17 -13.02 2.95
N VAL A 150 3.78 -13.83 2.08
CA VAL A 150 3.06 -14.65 1.09
C VAL A 150 3.07 -16.13 1.47
N PHE A 151 1.96 -16.79 1.22
CA PHE A 151 1.77 -18.23 1.37
C PHE A 151 1.92 -18.89 0.00
N ARG A 152 2.23 -20.19 -0.06
CA ARG A 152 2.20 -20.95 -1.33
C ARG A 152 1.11 -22.00 -1.33
N ASN A 153 0.35 -22.13 -2.41
CA ASN A 153 -0.54 -23.29 -2.55
C ASN A 153 0.27 -24.54 -2.99
N LYS A 154 -0.40 -25.69 -3.11
CA LYS A 154 0.23 -26.96 -3.55
C LYS A 154 0.78 -26.90 -4.98
N GLN A 155 0.30 -25.96 -5.79
CA GLN A 155 0.68 -25.74 -7.17
C GLN A 155 1.85 -24.75 -7.31
N GLY A 156 2.26 -24.11 -6.21
CA GLY A 156 3.36 -23.13 -6.19
C GLY A 156 2.92 -21.68 -6.35
N ASP A 157 1.62 -21.40 -6.52
CA ASP A 157 1.10 -20.04 -6.66
C ASP A 157 1.27 -19.25 -5.35
N LEU A 158 1.62 -17.97 -5.49
CA LEU A 158 1.73 -17.04 -4.36
C LEU A 158 0.35 -16.55 -3.92
N ILE A 159 0.00 -16.83 -2.67
CA ILE A 159 -1.17 -16.31 -1.98
C ILE A 159 -0.72 -15.14 -1.11
N ASP A 160 -1.27 -13.96 -1.40
CA ASP A 160 -1.10 -12.74 -0.60
C ASP A 160 -1.60 -12.98 0.84
N GLY A 161 -0.73 -12.82 1.85
CA GLY A 161 -1.13 -13.03 3.26
C GLY A 161 -2.12 -12.00 3.79
N GLY A 162 -2.23 -10.84 3.15
CA GLY A 162 -3.28 -9.86 3.39
C GLY A 162 -4.68 -10.39 3.10
N ILE A 163 -4.83 -11.49 2.33
CA ILE A 163 -6.13 -12.15 2.16
C ILE A 163 -6.70 -12.63 3.51
N PHE A 164 -5.84 -13.10 4.41
CA PHE A 164 -6.26 -13.58 5.73
C PHE A 164 -6.67 -12.42 6.63
N ILE A 165 -6.01 -11.27 6.50
CA ILE A 165 -6.49 -10.02 7.11
C ILE A 165 -7.91 -9.74 6.60
N ARG A 166 -8.16 -9.75 5.30
CA ARG A 166 -9.50 -9.49 4.76
C ARG A 166 -10.56 -10.50 5.23
N LEU A 167 -10.20 -11.78 5.34
CA LEU A 167 -11.14 -12.83 5.77
C LEU A 167 -11.53 -12.73 7.24
N PHE A 168 -10.58 -12.38 8.11
CA PHE A 168 -10.78 -12.44 9.56
C PHE A 168 -11.01 -11.07 10.21
N TYR A 169 -10.48 -9.99 9.66
CA TYR A 169 -10.52 -8.66 10.27
C TYR A 169 -11.94 -8.07 10.35
N PHE A 170 -12.82 -8.41 9.40
CA PHE A 170 -14.23 -7.96 9.39
C PHE A 170 -15.18 -8.94 10.09
N ARG A 171 -14.68 -9.81 10.95
CA ARG A 171 -15.49 -10.75 11.74
C ARG A 171 -15.53 -10.28 13.18
N GLU A 172 -16.69 -9.80 13.61
CA GLU A 172 -16.88 -9.26 14.97
C GLU A 172 -16.57 -10.27 16.08
N ASN A 173 -16.65 -11.57 15.77
CA ASN A 173 -16.33 -12.66 16.68
C ASN A 173 -14.86 -13.10 16.69
N ILE A 174 -13.97 -12.43 15.95
CA ILE A 174 -12.53 -12.74 15.90
C ILE A 174 -11.73 -11.55 16.43
N LYS A 175 -11.13 -11.70 17.62
CA LYS A 175 -10.28 -10.66 18.23
C LYS A 175 -8.84 -10.66 17.74
N GLN A 176 -8.29 -11.84 17.47
CA GLN A 176 -6.92 -12.04 17.01
C GLN A 176 -6.87 -13.35 16.22
N PHE A 177 -5.99 -13.42 15.22
CA PHE A 177 -5.73 -14.64 14.48
C PHE A 177 -4.24 -14.81 14.20
N GLN A 178 -3.83 -16.04 13.92
CA GLN A 178 -2.51 -16.40 13.43
C GLN A 178 -2.70 -17.38 12.28
N VAL A 179 -1.93 -17.21 11.21
CA VAL A 179 -1.91 -18.16 10.09
C VAL A 179 -0.51 -18.75 10.00
N ILE A 180 -0.45 -20.07 10.07
CA ILE A 180 0.79 -20.84 9.99
C ILE A 180 0.70 -21.74 8.76
N GLN A 181 1.69 -21.66 7.88
CA GLN A 181 1.89 -22.64 6.82
C GLN A 181 3.02 -23.57 7.21
N GLU A 182 2.65 -24.81 7.56
CA GLU A 182 3.59 -25.89 7.81
C GLU A 182 3.92 -26.56 6.48
N TRP A 183 5.21 -26.64 6.16
CA TRP A 183 5.68 -27.36 4.98
C TRP A 183 5.71 -28.86 5.28
N PHE A 184 4.96 -29.65 4.52
CA PHE A 184 5.26 -31.07 4.40
C PHE A 184 6.30 -31.22 3.29
N CYS A 185 7.51 -31.62 3.68
CA CYS A 185 8.58 -32.04 2.79
C CYS A 185 8.11 -33.19 1.89
#